data_AF-A0AAD7FEF8-F1
#
_entry.id   AF-A0AAD7FEF8-F1
#
_cell.length_a   1.000
_cell.length_b   1.000
_cell.length_c   1.000
_cell.angle_alpha   90.00
_cell.angle_beta   90.00
_cell.angle_gamma   90.00
#
_symmetry.space_group_name_H-M   'P 1'
#
loop_
_entity.id
_entity.type
_entity.pdbx_description
1 polymer ?
#
loop_
_entity_poly.entity_id
_entity_poly.type
_entity_poly.pdbx_seq_one_letter_code
_entity_poly.pdbx_strand_id
1 'polypeptide(L)'
;MAPELLDPNRYGGKFVRTPATDIYAFGCVCFELYTGQPPFHGLGPAALIKIMNGERAQRPSVVPPISDNLWSEITQYWANDFASRPTAEVVLQNPVWSLPNGASPTGRG
;
A
#
# COMPACT_ATOMS: atom_id res chain seq x y z
N MET A 1 8.47 -3.45 2.05
CA MET A 1 9.17 -3.17 0.76
C MET A 1 8.43 -3.87 -0.36
N ALA A 2 8.43 -3.30 -1.56
CA ALA A 2 7.83 -3.91 -2.75
C ALA A 2 8.62 -5.17 -3.18
N PRO A 3 7.95 -6.22 -3.70
CA PRO A 3 8.60 -7.50 -4.03
C PRO A 3 9.71 -7.36 -5.09
N GLU A 4 9.56 -6.45 -6.05
CA GLU A 4 10.56 -6.20 -7.10
C GLU A 4 11.85 -5.55 -6.58
N LEU A 5 11.82 -4.95 -5.39
CA LEU A 5 13.03 -4.47 -4.69
C LEU A 5 13.71 -5.57 -3.88
N LEU A 6 12.97 -6.63 -3.50
CA LEU A 6 13.49 -7.75 -2.73
C LEU A 6 14.19 -8.79 -3.60
N ASP A 7 13.67 -9.01 -4.81
CA ASP A 7 14.27 -9.93 -5.78
C ASP A 7 14.29 -9.31 -7.18
N PRO A 8 15.22 -8.37 -7.46
CA PRO A 8 15.30 -7.72 -8.76
C PRO A 8 15.43 -8.70 -9.93
N ASN A 9 16.05 -9.86 -9.72
CA ASN A 9 16.28 -10.85 -10.77
C ASN A 9 14.96 -11.42 -11.32
N ARG A 10 13.94 -11.57 -10.46
CA ARG A 10 12.59 -11.96 -10.89
C ARG A 10 11.86 -10.89 -11.71
N TYR A 11 12.33 -9.64 -11.67
CA TYR A 11 11.63 -8.47 -12.23
C TYR A 11 12.50 -7.65 -13.20
N GLY A 12 13.43 -8.29 -13.92
CA GLY A 12 14.22 -7.63 -14.97
C GLY A 12 15.58 -7.08 -14.53
N GLY A 13 16.05 -7.47 -13.35
CA GLY A 13 17.47 -7.46 -12.97
C GLY A 13 18.01 -6.16 -12.39
N LYS A 14 17.19 -5.16 -12.05
CA LYS A 14 17.68 -3.90 -11.46
C LYS A 14 16.93 -3.51 -10.20
N PHE A 15 17.68 -3.25 -9.13
CA PHE A 15 17.18 -2.61 -7.93
C PHE A 15 16.94 -1.12 -8.23
N VAL A 16 15.71 -0.78 -8.62
CA VAL A 16 15.33 0.59 -8.97
C VAL A 16 14.06 0.95 -8.24
N ARG A 17 14.11 2.04 -7.47
CA ARG A 17 12.90 2.67 -6.93
C ARG A 17 12.18 3.38 -8.06
N THR A 18 10.90 3.11 -8.18
CA THR A 18 10.00 3.69 -9.17
C THR A 18 8.77 4.26 -8.48
N PRO A 19 7.98 5.12 -9.14
CA PRO A 19 6.70 5.57 -8.61
C PRO A 19 5.79 4.39 -8.19
N ALA A 20 5.82 3.27 -8.92
CA ALA A 20 5.05 2.08 -8.56
C ALA A 20 5.53 1.41 -7.25
N THR A 21 6.83 1.49 -6.93
CA THR A 21 7.36 1.00 -5.64
C THR A 21 6.95 1.93 -4.49
N ASP A 22 6.82 3.23 -4.75
CA ASP A 22 6.36 4.20 -3.75
C ASP A 22 4.87 4.00 -3.45
N ILE A 23 4.05 3.72 -4.47
CA ILE A 23 2.62 3.40 -4.30
C ILE A 23 2.43 2.12 -3.49
N TYR A 24 3.26 1.09 -3.70
CA TYR A 24 3.25 -0.10 -2.85
C TYR A 24 3.55 0.26 -1.39
N ALA A 25 4.60 1.04 -1.16
CA ALA A 25 4.96 1.46 0.19
C ALA A 25 3.85 2.29 0.84
N PHE A 26 3.17 3.15 0.08
CA PHE A 26 2.01 3.90 0.52
C PHE A 26 0.87 2.99 0.96
N GLY A 27 0.54 1.93 0.19
CA GLY A 27 -0.44 0.92 0.60
C GLY A 27 -0.11 0.24 1.94
N CYS A 28 1.18 -0.08 2.15
CA CYS A 28 1.64 -0.60 3.45
C CYS A 28 1.43 0.41 4.59
N VAL A 29 1.75 1.68 4.36
CA VAL A 29 1.56 2.76 5.34
C VAL A 29 0.09 2.96 5.66
N CYS A 30 -0.81 3.00 4.66
CA CYS A 30 -2.25 3.12 4.89
C CYS A 30 -2.78 1.97 5.79
N PHE A 31 -2.34 0.74 5.52
CA PHE A 31 -2.69 -0.41 6.37
C PHE A 31 -2.15 -0.25 7.79
N GLU A 32 -0.90 0.18 7.94
CA GLU A 32 -0.27 0.37 9.24
C GLU A 32 -0.92 1.49 10.05
N LEU A 33 -1.27 2.60 9.42
CA LEU A 33 -2.00 3.68 10.06
C LEU A 33 -3.39 3.23 10.54
N TYR A 34 -4.07 2.38 9.77
CA TYR A 34 -5.41 1.91 10.13
C TYR A 34 -5.40 0.84 11.23
N THR A 35 -4.39 -0.03 11.24
CA THR A 35 -4.32 -1.18 12.16
C THR A 35 -3.40 -0.94 13.36
N GLY A 36 -2.57 0.11 13.32
CA GLY A 36 -1.46 0.32 14.24
C GLY A 36 -0.32 -0.70 14.08
N GLN A 37 -0.34 -1.53 13.04
CA GLN A 37 0.60 -2.63 12.85
C GLN A 37 1.03 -2.76 11.38
N PRO A 38 2.31 -3.05 11.10
CA PRO A 38 2.75 -3.26 9.72
C PRO A 38 2.06 -4.48 9.10
N PRO A 39 1.94 -4.54 7.76
CA PRO A 39 1.52 -5.76 7.07
C PRO A 39 2.38 -6.95 7.52
N PHE A 40 1.74 -8.08 7.83
CA PHE A 40 2.41 -9.29 8.33
C PHE A 40 3.09 -9.15 9.70
N HIS A 41 2.55 -8.29 10.56
CA HIS A 41 3.00 -8.16 11.96
C HIS A 41 3.18 -9.53 12.65
N GLY A 42 4.24 -9.64 13.48
CA GLY A 42 4.56 -10.85 14.23
C GLY A 42 5.33 -11.94 13.45
N LEU A 43 5.46 -11.82 12.12
CA LEU A 43 6.17 -12.83 11.31
C LEU A 43 7.68 -12.60 11.19
N GLY A 44 8.18 -11.42 11.58
CA GLY A 44 9.60 -11.08 11.48
C GLY A 44 10.14 -11.29 10.05
N PRO A 45 11.33 -11.90 9.87
CA PRO A 45 11.90 -12.16 8.55
C PRO A 45 11.02 -13.02 7.62
N ALA A 46 10.13 -13.86 8.16
CA ALA A 46 9.23 -14.69 7.34
C ALA A 46 8.21 -13.87 6.53
N ALA A 47 7.96 -12.62 6.92
CA ALA A 47 7.13 -11.69 6.14
C ALA A 47 7.70 -11.46 4.73
N LEU A 48 9.03 -11.43 4.57
CA LEU A 48 9.67 -11.23 3.26
C LEU A 48 9.35 -12.39 2.31
N ILE A 49 9.36 -13.62 2.81
CA ILE A 49 9.03 -14.82 2.03
C ILE A 49 7.59 -14.73 1.53
N LYS A 50 6.65 -14.33 2.39
CA LYS A 50 5.24 -14.14 2.01
C LYS A 50 5.09 -13.09 0.91
N ILE A 51 5.73 -11.92 1.07
CA ILE A 51 5.71 -10.84 0.08
C ILE A 51 6.26 -11.33 -1.27
N MET A 52 7.40 -12.03 -1.27
CA MET A 52 8.04 -12.59 -2.47
C MET A 52 7.22 -13.69 -3.15
N ASN A 53 6.39 -14.42 -2.39
CA ASN A 53 5.44 -15.40 -2.92
C ASN A 53 4.14 -14.77 -3.41
N GLY A 54 4.03 -13.45 -3.33
CA GLY A 54 2.87 -12.70 -3.78
C GLY A 54 1.69 -12.72 -2.81
N GLU A 55 1.90 -13.20 -1.58
CA GLU A 55 0.90 -13.11 -0.52
C GLU A 55 0.74 -11.66 -0.06
N ARG A 56 -0.45 -11.31 0.41
CA ARG A 56 -0.76 -9.98 0.98
C ARG A 56 -1.43 -10.11 2.34
N ALA A 57 -1.35 -9.03 3.13
CA ALA A 57 -2.00 -8.99 4.43
C ALA A 57 -3.51 -9.18 4.25
N GLN A 58 -4.12 -9.94 5.14
CA GLN A 58 -5.56 -10.13 5.14
C GLN A 58 -6.25 -8.84 5.60
N ARG A 59 -7.52 -8.69 5.20
CA ARG A 59 -8.33 -7.56 5.66
C ARG A 59 -8.40 -7.59 7.19
N PRO A 60 -8.03 -6.50 7.88
CA PRO A 60 -7.95 -6.50 9.32
C PRO A 60 -9.36 -6.51 9.93
N SER A 61 -9.57 -7.33 10.96
CA SER A 61 -10.79 -7.35 11.76
C SER A 61 -10.69 -6.37 12.93
N VAL A 62 -10.58 -5.08 12.63
CA VAL A 62 -10.48 -3.99 13.61
C VAL A 62 -11.83 -3.28 13.80
N VAL A 63 -11.95 -2.50 14.88
CA VAL A 63 -13.14 -1.69 15.17
C VAL A 63 -12.73 -0.21 15.29
N PRO A 64 -13.32 0.70 14.49
CA PRO A 64 -14.28 0.44 13.41
C PRO A 64 -13.65 -0.39 12.26
N PRO A 65 -14.47 -1.14 11.50
CA PRO A 65 -13.97 -1.89 10.36
C PRO A 65 -13.52 -0.93 9.25
N ILE A 66 -12.46 -1.31 8.55
CA ILE A 66 -12.03 -0.60 7.35
C ILE A 66 -13.17 -0.59 6.33
N SER A 67 -13.43 0.55 5.70
CA SER A 67 -14.45 0.64 4.64
C SER A 67 -14.06 -0.20 3.42
N ASP A 68 -15.04 -0.69 2.67
CA ASP A 68 -14.77 -1.46 1.44
C ASP A 68 -13.97 -0.65 0.43
N ASN A 69 -14.27 0.64 0.29
CA ASN A 69 -13.56 1.54 -0.61
C ASN A 69 -12.08 1.66 -0.22
N LEU A 70 -11.78 1.99 1.05
CA LEU A 70 -10.38 2.12 1.49
C LEU A 70 -9.63 0.80 1.40
N TRP A 71 -10.29 -0.31 1.72
CA TRP A 71 -9.68 -1.63 1.57
C TRP A 71 -9.37 -1.96 0.11
N SER A 72 -10.30 -1.69 -0.82
CA SER A 72 -10.09 -1.87 -2.25
C SER A 72 -8.86 -1.10 -2.74
N GLU A 73 -8.73 0.15 -2.33
CA GLU A 73 -7.59 1.00 -2.66
C GLU A 73 -6.27 0.43 -2.13
N ILE A 74 -6.21 0.12 -0.83
CA ILE A 74 -5.02 -0.50 -0.23
C ILE A 74 -4.64 -1.78 -0.98
N THR A 75 -5.62 -2.60 -1.36
CA THR A 75 -5.36 -3.83 -2.13
C THR A 75 -4.80 -3.60 -3.52
N GLN A 76 -5.21 -2.52 -4.17
CA GLN A 76 -4.69 -2.12 -5.48
C GLN A 76 -3.25 -1.57 -5.36
N TYR A 77 -2.97 -0.79 -4.32
CA TYR A 77 -1.68 -0.10 -4.15
C TYR A 77 -0.53 -1.09 -3.99
N TRP A 78 -0.76 -2.21 -3.31
CA TRP A 78 0.23 -3.27 -3.14
C TRP A 78 0.07 -4.44 -4.11
N ALA A 79 -0.56 -4.26 -5.26
CA ALA A 79 -0.70 -5.32 -6.27
C ALA A 79 0.64 -5.99 -6.62
N ASN A 80 0.59 -7.30 -6.92
CA ASN A 80 1.78 -8.07 -7.32
C ASN A 80 2.40 -7.56 -8.62
N ASP A 81 1.55 -7.34 -9.61
CA ASP A 81 1.95 -6.66 -10.82
C ASP A 81 2.10 -5.15 -10.53
N PHE A 82 3.32 -4.65 -10.69
CA PHE A 82 3.64 -3.24 -10.47
C PHE A 82 2.97 -2.33 -11.50
N ALA A 83 2.67 -2.83 -12.71
CA ALA A 83 2.00 -2.06 -13.75
C ALA A 83 0.50 -1.87 -13.46
N SER A 84 -0.08 -2.74 -12.63
CA SER A 84 -1.47 -2.65 -12.18
C SER A 84 -1.68 -1.65 -11.02
N ARG A 85 -0.61 -1.11 -10.44
CA ARG A 85 -0.69 -0.12 -9.36
C ARG A 85 -1.02 1.26 -9.94
N PRO A 86 -1.89 2.06 -9.30
CA PRO A 86 -2.23 3.38 -9.79
C PRO A 86 -1.03 4.33 -9.71
N THR A 87 -1.07 5.40 -10.50
CA THR A 87 -0.12 6.51 -10.34
C THR A 87 -0.51 7.35 -9.12
N ALA A 88 0.43 8.15 -8.60
CA ALA A 88 0.14 9.08 -7.51
C ALA A 88 -0.98 10.07 -7.89
N GLU A 89 -1.04 10.50 -9.15
CA GLU A 89 -2.12 11.35 -9.67
C GLU A 89 -3.49 10.68 -9.53
N VAL A 90 -3.60 9.40 -9.93
CA VAL A 90 -4.85 8.62 -9.80
C VAL A 90 -5.22 8.43 -8.33
N VAL A 91 -4.24 8.18 -7.46
CA VAL A 91 -4.47 8.10 -6.01
C VAL A 91 -5.06 9.40 -5.47
N LEU A 92 -4.47 10.56 -5.81
CA LEU A 92 -4.94 11.86 -5.32
C LEU A 92 -6.35 12.22 -5.81
N GLN A 93 -6.74 11.76 -6.98
CA GLN A 93 -8.08 11.97 -7.55
C GLN A 93 -9.14 11.02 -6.96
N ASN A 94 -8.74 10.03 -6.15
CA ASN A 94 -9.67 9.05 -5.61
C ASN A 94 -10.57 9.67 -4.51
N PRO A 95 -11.91 9.51 -4.60
CA PRO A 95 -12.84 10.03 -3.60
C PRO A 95 -12.62 9.52 -2.17
N VAL A 96 -11.94 8.39 -1.98
CA VAL A 96 -11.64 7.87 -0.63
C VAL A 96 -10.78 8.85 0.18
N TRP A 97 -9.98 9.68 -0.49
CA TRP A 97 -9.13 10.70 0.12
C TRP A 97 -9.79 12.07 0.17
N SER A 98 -11.01 12.19 -0.38
CA SER A 98 -11.77 13.42 -0.25
C SER A 98 -12.09 13.65 1.21
N LEU A 99 -11.66 14.80 1.72
CA LEU A 99 -12.06 15.24 3.04
C LEU A 99 -13.59 15.37 3.07
N PRO A 100 -14.23 15.06 4.22
CA PRO A 100 -15.64 15.38 4.39
C PRO A 100 -15.85 16.86 4.06
N ASN A 101 -16.90 17.15 3.26
CA ASN A 101 -17.25 18.52 2.84
C ASN A 101 -17.13 19.50 4.03
N GLY A 102 -16.11 20.37 4.01
CA GLY A 102 -15.89 21.40 5.03
C GLY A 102 -14.47 21.50 5.60
N ALA A 103 -13.60 20.50 5.44
CA ALA A 103 -12.21 20.64 5.85
C ALA A 103 -11.37 21.26 4.73
N SER A 104 -11.29 22.58 4.70
CA SER A 104 -10.25 23.27 3.92
C SER A 104 -8.88 22.96 4.55
N PRO A 105 -7.83 22.65 3.76
CA PRO A 105 -6.47 22.62 4.28
C PRO A 105 -6.05 24.08 4.55
N THR A 106 -6.41 24.60 5.72
CA THR A 106 -5.85 25.85 6.22
C THR A 106 -4.40 25.60 6.59
N GLY A 107 -3.47 26.10 5.79
CA GLY A 107 -2.06 26.10 6.17
C GLY A 107 -1.10 26.22 5.00
N ARG A 108 -1.12 27.37 4.32
CA ARG A 108 0.15 27.92 3.79
C ARG A 108 0.92 28.44 5.01
N GLY A 109 2.09 27.87 5.26
CA GLY A 109 3.13 28.36 6.15
C GLY A 109 4.47 28.11 5.49
#